data_AF-A0A268S428-F1
#
_entry.id   AF-A0A268S428-F1
#
_cell.length_a   1.000
_cell.length_b   1.000
_cell.length_c   1.000
_cell.angle_alpha   90.00
_cell.angle_beta   90.00
_cell.angle_gamma   90.00
#
_symmetry.space_group_name_H-M   'P 1'
#
loop_
_entity.id
_entity.type
_entity.pdbx_description
1 polymer ?
#
loop_
_entity_poly.entity_id
_entity_poly.type
_entity_poly.pdbx_seq_one_letter_code
_entity_poly.pdbx_strand_id
1 'polypeptide(L)'
;MTTHYIELNVHLKQSEISHNGLRVLADALPLLRTNAPAFIDEKSDMSAYQAIVESSAYRHVHKYESRTHITETDRPMHMDEDETAPHIELYTKNRGVNKDDMYLVVIPAVLKDKAELNDYMFNHLKTLLIALFGDNIKINSFEGTNETPIEDLVGTMNI
;
A
#
# COMPACT_ATOMS: atom_id res chain seq x y z
N MET A 1 -23.83 10.42 -2.06
CA MET A 1 -22.85 10.31 -0.96
C MET A 1 -21.50 10.14 -1.64
N THR A 2 -20.60 11.10 -1.45
CA THR A 2 -19.26 11.10 -2.02
C THR A 2 -18.40 10.04 -1.32
N THR A 3 -17.57 9.32 -2.06
CA THR A 3 -16.56 8.42 -1.50
C THR A 3 -15.20 9.12 -1.50
N HIS A 4 -14.45 8.90 -0.42
CA HIS A 4 -13.09 9.39 -0.27
C HIS A 4 -12.11 8.28 -0.64
N TYR A 5 -11.04 8.65 -1.31
CA TYR A 5 -10.00 7.75 -1.76
C TYR A 5 -8.65 8.21 -1.20
N ILE A 6 -7.85 7.24 -0.75
CA ILE A 6 -6.44 7.41 -0.48
C ILE A 6 -5.70 6.23 -1.09
N GLU A 7 -4.59 6.50 -1.77
CA GLU A 7 -3.62 5.47 -2.16
C GLU A 7 -2.30 5.70 -1.45
N LEU A 8 -1.69 4.61 -0.95
CA LEU A 8 -0.33 4.63 -0.45
C LEU A 8 0.62 3.96 -1.44
N ASN A 9 1.65 4.72 -1.83
CA ASN A 9 2.71 4.26 -2.71
C ASN A 9 4.00 4.10 -1.93
N VAL A 10 4.30 2.84 -1.60
CA VAL A 10 5.43 2.45 -0.75
C VAL A 10 6.57 1.97 -1.62
N HIS A 11 7.67 2.72 -1.59
CA HIS A 11 8.86 2.38 -2.36
C HIS A 11 9.83 1.61 -1.48
N LEU A 12 10.12 0.37 -1.89
CA LEU A 12 10.99 -0.54 -1.17
C LEU A 12 12.19 -0.88 -2.06
N LYS A 13 13.42 -0.81 -1.53
CA LYS A 13 14.61 -1.21 -2.31
C LYS A 13 14.69 -2.72 -2.36
N GLN A 14 14.81 -3.32 -3.54
CA GLN A 14 14.80 -4.78 -3.70
C GLN A 14 15.86 -5.47 -2.83
N SER A 15 17.04 -4.88 -2.67
CA SER A 15 18.15 -5.40 -1.87
C SER A 15 17.90 -5.37 -0.35
N GLU A 16 16.97 -4.55 0.13
CA GLU A 16 16.68 -4.34 1.55
C GLU A 16 15.37 -5.03 1.98
N ILE A 17 14.67 -5.65 1.04
CA ILE A 17 13.36 -6.27 1.29
C ILE A 17 13.52 -7.70 1.76
N SER A 18 12.83 -8.00 2.85
CA SER A 18 12.55 -9.38 3.24
C SER A 18 11.31 -9.89 2.50
N HIS A 19 11.44 -10.99 1.74
CA HIS A 19 10.28 -11.71 1.18
C HIS A 19 9.26 -12.10 2.26
N ASN A 20 9.70 -12.27 3.52
CA ASN A 20 8.82 -12.57 4.65
C ASN A 20 7.98 -11.36 5.04
N GLY A 21 8.57 -10.15 4.99
CA GLY A 21 7.83 -8.91 5.20
C GLY A 21 6.72 -8.71 4.16
N LEU A 22 7.04 -8.96 2.87
CA LEU A 22 6.05 -8.95 1.80
C LEU A 22 4.97 -10.01 2.00
N ARG A 23 5.35 -11.21 2.46
CA ARG A 23 4.40 -12.27 2.80
C ARG A 23 3.47 -11.87 3.94
N VAL A 24 3.97 -11.31 5.05
CA VAL A 24 3.12 -10.83 6.15
C VAL A 24 2.16 -9.76 5.65
N LEU A 25 2.63 -8.84 4.81
CA LEU A 25 1.76 -7.82 4.22
C LEU A 25 0.66 -8.46 3.37
N ALA A 26 1.00 -9.46 2.56
CA ALA A 26 0.04 -10.18 1.74
C ALA A 26 -0.90 -11.10 2.53
N ASP A 27 -0.49 -11.57 3.72
CA ASP A 27 -1.38 -12.23 4.68
C ASP A 27 -2.35 -11.22 5.30
N ALA A 28 -1.92 -9.98 5.55
CA ALA A 28 -2.79 -8.90 6.04
C ALA A 28 -3.72 -8.35 4.95
N LEU A 29 -3.31 -8.37 3.68
CA LEU A 29 -4.03 -7.88 2.50
C LEU A 29 -4.10 -8.99 1.44
N PRO A 30 -5.05 -9.95 1.55
CA PRO A 30 -5.08 -11.14 0.71
C PRO A 30 -5.12 -10.87 -0.80
N LEU A 31 -5.73 -9.77 -1.24
CA LEU A 31 -5.71 -9.38 -2.65
C LEU A 31 -4.31 -9.12 -3.19
N LEU A 32 -3.38 -8.63 -2.36
CA LEU A 32 -1.98 -8.48 -2.72
C LEU A 32 -1.35 -9.85 -3.08
N ARG A 33 -1.78 -10.93 -2.41
CA ARG A 33 -1.34 -12.29 -2.75
C ARG A 33 -1.82 -12.73 -4.12
N THR A 34 -3.07 -12.43 -4.45
CA THR A 34 -3.66 -12.76 -5.75
C THR A 34 -3.00 -11.97 -6.88
N ASN A 35 -2.70 -10.69 -6.64
CA ASN A 35 -2.20 -9.78 -7.67
C ASN A 35 -0.68 -9.80 -7.83
N ALA A 36 0.06 -10.20 -6.79
CA ALA A 36 1.52 -10.25 -6.79
C ALA A 36 2.09 -11.61 -6.33
N PRO A 37 1.61 -12.76 -6.86
CA PRO A 37 2.01 -14.09 -6.38
C PRO A 37 3.50 -14.37 -6.58
N ALA A 38 4.12 -13.78 -7.61
CA ALA A 38 5.54 -13.96 -7.92
C ALA A 38 6.49 -13.38 -6.84
N PHE A 39 5.98 -12.52 -5.96
CA PHE A 39 6.77 -11.83 -4.93
C PHE A 39 6.66 -12.48 -3.55
N ILE A 40 5.89 -13.57 -3.43
CA ILE A 40 5.55 -14.19 -2.14
C ILE A 40 6.13 -15.60 -2.11
N ASP A 41 7.04 -15.85 -1.16
CA ASP A 41 7.58 -17.18 -0.89
C ASP A 41 6.80 -17.86 0.25
N GLU A 42 5.98 -18.86 -0.07
CA GLU A 42 5.15 -19.59 0.90
C GLU A 42 5.95 -20.47 1.87
N LYS A 43 7.23 -20.74 1.61
CA LYS A 43 8.06 -21.69 2.37
C LYS A 43 8.95 -21.02 3.43
N SER A 44 8.82 -19.73 3.64
CA SER A 44 9.73 -18.98 4.50
C SER A 44 9.42 -19.04 6.00
N ASP A 45 10.46 -18.88 6.83
CA ASP A 45 10.35 -18.81 8.31
C ASP A 45 9.83 -17.44 8.77
N MET A 46 8.68 -17.43 9.43
CA MET A 46 7.96 -16.23 9.87
C MET A 46 8.20 -15.89 11.35
N SER A 47 9.06 -16.64 12.05
CA SER A 47 9.32 -16.47 13.49
C SER A 47 9.67 -15.03 13.88
N ALA A 48 10.50 -14.35 13.08
CA ALA A 48 10.91 -12.96 13.29
C ALA A 48 9.75 -11.94 13.21
N TYR A 49 8.60 -12.32 12.62
CA TYR A 49 7.46 -11.43 12.39
C TYR A 49 6.28 -11.69 13.34
N GLN A 50 6.40 -12.67 14.24
CA GLN A 50 5.29 -13.08 15.10
C GLN A 50 4.72 -11.91 15.94
N ALA A 51 5.60 -11.07 16.49
CA ALA A 51 5.18 -9.87 17.23
C ALA A 51 4.38 -8.87 16.36
N ILE A 52 4.69 -8.80 15.06
CA ILE A 52 3.98 -7.93 14.12
C ILE A 52 2.61 -8.52 13.80
N VAL A 53 2.52 -9.82 13.53
CA VAL A 53 1.24 -10.52 13.28
C VAL A 53 0.30 -10.44 14.48
N GLU A 54 0.85 -10.42 15.69
CA GLU A 54 0.07 -10.28 16.93
C GLU A 54 -0.32 -8.82 17.24
N SER A 55 0.21 -7.84 16.52
CA SER A 55 -0.02 -6.42 16.77
C SER A 55 -1.46 -5.97 16.47
N SER A 56 -1.88 -4.88 17.12
CA SER A 56 -3.18 -4.25 16.85
C SER A 56 -3.30 -3.72 15.43
N ALA A 57 -2.22 -3.17 14.87
CA ALA A 57 -2.17 -2.66 13.51
C ALA A 57 -2.43 -3.78 12.49
N TYR A 58 -1.71 -4.91 12.59
CA TYR A 58 -1.92 -6.07 11.73
C TYR A 58 -3.37 -6.56 11.78
N ARG A 59 -3.89 -6.80 13.00
CA ARG A 59 -5.26 -7.29 13.19
C ARG A 59 -6.31 -6.34 12.63
N HIS A 60 -6.09 -5.03 12.75
CA HIS A 60 -6.99 -4.03 12.20
C HIS A 60 -6.97 -4.04 10.67
N VAL A 61 -5.78 -4.01 10.05
CA VAL A 61 -5.63 -4.10 8.59
C VAL A 61 -6.30 -5.37 8.06
N HIS A 62 -5.95 -6.53 8.62
CA HIS A 62 -6.53 -7.81 8.20
C HIS A 62 -8.05 -7.87 8.37
N LYS A 63 -8.59 -7.32 9.47
CA LYS A 63 -10.05 -7.32 9.70
C LYS A 63 -10.81 -6.48 8.67
N TYR A 64 -10.20 -5.42 8.17
CA TYR A 64 -10.84 -4.47 7.24
C TYR A 64 -10.14 -4.42 5.89
N GLU A 65 -9.51 -5.53 5.47
CA GLU A 65 -8.76 -5.63 4.21
C GLU A 65 -9.63 -5.29 3.00
N SER A 66 -10.93 -5.59 3.05
CA SER A 66 -11.90 -5.31 2.00
C SER A 66 -12.03 -3.83 1.65
N ARG A 67 -11.56 -2.91 2.53
CA ARG A 67 -11.46 -1.47 2.24
C ARG A 67 -10.49 -1.15 1.11
N THR A 68 -9.57 -2.07 0.82
CA THR A 68 -8.60 -1.96 -0.26
C THR A 68 -9.09 -2.54 -1.58
N HIS A 69 -10.31 -3.09 -1.60
CA HIS A 69 -10.97 -3.55 -2.82
C HIS A 69 -11.94 -2.49 -3.31
N ILE A 70 -11.55 -1.77 -4.36
CA ILE A 70 -12.36 -0.70 -4.93
C ILE A 70 -13.31 -1.28 -5.97
N THR A 71 -14.61 -1.06 -5.77
CA THR A 71 -15.64 -1.44 -6.74
C THR A 71 -15.75 -0.37 -7.84
N GLU A 72 -16.29 -0.73 -9.01
CA GLU A 72 -16.55 0.23 -10.10
C GLU A 72 -17.36 1.44 -9.64
N THR A 73 -18.30 1.26 -8.70
CA THR A 73 -19.16 2.35 -8.18
C THR A 73 -18.47 3.28 -7.21
N ASP A 74 -17.42 2.79 -6.54
CA ASP A 74 -16.66 3.54 -5.54
C ASP A 74 -15.37 4.13 -6.12
N ARG A 75 -15.01 3.70 -7.34
CA ARG A 75 -13.79 4.07 -8.06
C ARG A 75 -13.74 5.57 -8.36
N PRO A 76 -12.64 6.25 -8.02
CA PRO A 76 -12.40 7.61 -8.48
C PRO A 76 -12.31 7.73 -10.00
N MET A 77 -12.82 8.83 -10.56
CA MET A 77 -12.91 9.00 -12.03
C MET A 77 -11.56 8.93 -12.77
N HIS A 78 -10.45 9.17 -12.08
CA HIS A 78 -9.11 9.21 -12.65
C HIS A 78 -8.35 7.88 -12.49
N MET A 79 -8.94 6.90 -11.82
CA MET A 79 -8.30 5.64 -11.47
C MET A 79 -8.53 4.61 -12.57
N ASP A 80 -7.44 4.00 -13.06
CA ASP A 80 -7.53 2.95 -14.07
C ASP A 80 -8.13 1.65 -13.47
N GLU A 81 -8.66 0.76 -14.32
CA GLU A 81 -9.37 -0.44 -13.84
C GLU A 81 -8.45 -1.43 -13.10
N ASP A 82 -7.19 -1.47 -13.48
CA ASP A 82 -6.15 -2.34 -12.92
C ASP A 82 -5.59 -1.83 -11.59
N GLU A 83 -5.82 -0.58 -11.23
CA GLU A 83 -5.36 -0.01 -9.96
C GLU A 83 -6.30 -0.35 -8.79
N THR A 84 -7.46 -0.98 -9.04
CA THR A 84 -8.58 -1.14 -8.07
C THR A 84 -8.31 -2.03 -6.86
N ALA A 85 -7.11 -2.62 -6.79
CA ALA A 85 -6.70 -3.49 -5.70
C ALA A 85 -5.20 -3.34 -5.39
N PRO A 86 -4.75 -3.77 -4.20
CA PRO A 86 -3.34 -3.74 -3.86
C PRO A 86 -2.50 -4.57 -4.82
N HIS A 87 -1.35 -4.04 -5.23
CA HIS A 87 -0.44 -4.72 -6.15
C HIS A 87 1.02 -4.32 -5.92
N ILE A 88 1.94 -5.04 -6.55
CA ILE A 88 3.39 -4.78 -6.49
C ILE A 88 3.94 -4.66 -7.90
N GLU A 89 4.64 -3.57 -8.16
CA GLU A 89 5.30 -3.31 -9.44
C GLU A 89 6.82 -3.28 -9.31
N LEU A 90 7.51 -3.67 -10.38
CA LEU A 90 8.93 -3.43 -10.55
C LEU A 90 9.15 -1.99 -11.00
N TYR A 91 9.69 -1.18 -10.11
CA TYR A 91 10.03 0.21 -10.37
C TYR A 91 11.55 0.36 -10.49
N THR A 92 12.06 0.52 -11.71
CA THR A 92 13.49 0.84 -11.91
C THR A 92 13.67 2.35 -11.83
N LYS A 93 14.28 2.82 -10.73
CA LYS A 93 14.62 4.24 -10.59
C LYS A 93 15.91 4.53 -11.35
N ASN A 94 15.80 5.10 -12.55
CA ASN A 94 16.97 5.56 -13.30
C ASN A 94 17.47 6.90 -12.72
N ARG A 95 18.51 6.87 -11.88
CA ARG A 95 19.31 8.05 -11.51
C ARG A 95 20.70 7.96 -12.14
N GLY A 96 20.77 8.13 -13.46
CA GLY A 96 22.04 8.08 -14.19
C GLY A 96 22.61 6.66 -14.26
N VAL A 97 23.85 6.46 -13.78
CA VAL A 97 24.60 5.19 -13.89
C VAL A 97 24.16 4.15 -12.85
N ASN A 98 23.52 4.58 -11.76
CA ASN A 98 23.00 3.66 -10.74
C ASN A 98 21.53 3.37 -11.03
N LYS A 99 21.26 2.10 -11.33
CA LYS A 99 19.92 1.53 -11.35
C LYS A 99 19.68 0.88 -10.00
N ASP A 100 18.82 1.51 -9.20
CA ASP A 100 18.29 0.86 -8.01
C ASP A 100 16.97 0.21 -8.43
N ASP A 101 16.96 -1.12 -8.47
CA ASP A 101 15.72 -1.87 -8.64
C ASP A 101 14.91 -1.75 -7.34
N MET A 102 13.70 -1.21 -7.48
CA MET A 102 12.77 -1.01 -6.37
C MET A 102 11.50 -1.79 -6.64
N TYR A 103 10.83 -2.19 -5.56
CA TYR A 103 9.43 -2.55 -5.62
C TYR A 103 8.59 -1.35 -5.23
N LEU A 104 7.55 -1.08 -6.00
CA LEU A 104 6.48 -0.16 -5.64
C LEU A 104 5.30 -1.01 -5.17
N VAL A 105 4.96 -0.89 -3.89
CA VAL A 105 3.73 -1.48 -3.36
C VAL A 105 2.67 -0.39 -3.35
N VAL A 106 1.61 -0.60 -4.13
CA VAL A 106 0.47 0.30 -4.27
C VAL A 106 -0.68 -0.28 -3.46
N ILE A 107 -1.22 0.51 -2.52
CA ILE A 107 -2.32 0.09 -1.66
C ILE A 107 -3.41 1.16 -1.71
N PRO A 108 -4.45 0.98 -2.52
CA PRO A 108 -5.58 1.90 -2.57
C PRO A 108 -6.55 1.60 -1.41
N ALA A 109 -7.35 2.58 -1.01
CA ALA A 109 -8.49 2.39 -0.11
C ALA A 109 -9.58 3.43 -0.36
N VAL A 110 -10.85 2.99 -0.25
CA VAL A 110 -12.02 3.86 -0.39
C VAL A 110 -12.98 3.69 0.77
N LEU A 111 -13.44 4.82 1.33
CA LEU A 111 -14.50 4.86 2.33
C LEU A 111 -15.36 6.12 2.20
N LYS A 112 -16.61 6.02 2.66
CA LYS A 112 -17.52 7.17 2.76
C LYS A 112 -17.16 8.12 3.91
N ASP A 113 -16.56 7.60 4.98
CA ASP A 113 -16.11 8.39 6.11
C ASP A 113 -14.61 8.70 5.95
N LYS A 114 -14.28 9.98 5.76
CA LYS A 114 -12.89 10.44 5.62
C LYS A 114 -12.05 10.19 6.89
N ALA A 115 -12.65 10.29 8.09
CA ALA A 115 -11.92 10.06 9.33
C ALA A 115 -11.54 8.58 9.48
N GLU A 116 -12.48 7.67 9.18
CA GLU A 116 -12.17 6.23 9.18
C GLU A 116 -11.13 5.85 8.12
N LEU A 117 -11.16 6.51 6.96
CA LEU A 117 -10.15 6.31 5.91
C LEU A 117 -8.75 6.71 6.35
N ASN A 118 -8.64 7.88 6.96
CA ASN A 118 -7.38 8.37 7.49
C ASN A 118 -6.84 7.48 8.62
N ASP A 119 -7.72 7.03 9.53
CA ASP A 119 -7.34 6.13 10.62
C ASP A 119 -6.81 4.79 10.07
N TYR A 120 -7.53 4.20 9.13
CA TYR A 120 -7.10 2.96 8.47
C TYR A 120 -5.75 3.12 7.76
N MET A 121 -5.60 4.15 6.92
CA MET A 121 -4.40 4.33 6.09
C MET A 121 -3.17 4.76 6.89
N PHE A 122 -3.32 5.73 7.79
CA PHE A 122 -2.18 6.38 8.43
C PHE A 122 -1.88 5.90 9.85
N ASN A 123 -2.88 5.39 10.59
CA ASN A 123 -2.64 4.87 11.94
C ASN A 123 -2.41 3.36 11.94
N HIS A 124 -3.10 2.61 11.06
CA HIS A 124 -2.99 1.16 11.02
C HIS A 124 -2.08 0.65 9.90
N LEU A 125 -2.39 0.96 8.64
CA LEU A 125 -1.63 0.44 7.50
C LEU A 125 -0.20 0.98 7.45
N LYS A 126 0.00 2.29 7.57
CA LYS A 126 1.35 2.89 7.65
C LYS A 126 2.17 2.32 8.80
N THR A 127 1.59 2.14 9.98
CA THR A 127 2.27 1.53 11.14
C THR A 127 2.70 0.09 10.84
N LEU A 128 1.85 -0.69 10.18
CA LEU A 128 2.21 -2.04 9.75
C LEU A 128 3.37 -2.03 8.74
N LEU A 129 3.32 -1.15 7.73
CA LEU A 129 4.37 -1.02 6.72
C LEU A 129 5.73 -0.66 7.35
N ILE A 130 5.73 0.29 8.28
CA ILE A 130 6.94 0.67 9.03
C ILE A 130 7.45 -0.50 9.88
N ALA A 131 6.57 -1.23 10.56
CA ALA A 131 6.99 -2.38 11.35
C ALA A 131 7.61 -3.50 10.49
N LEU A 132 7.11 -3.70 9.26
CA LEU A 132 7.58 -4.73 8.34
C LEU A 132 8.89 -4.38 7.63
N PHE A 133 9.07 -3.12 7.26
CA PHE A 133 10.15 -2.71 6.35
C PHE A 133 11.07 -1.62 6.94
N GLY A 134 10.82 -1.18 8.17
CA GLY A 134 11.56 -0.14 8.88
C GLY A 134 11.12 1.28 8.55
N ASP A 135 11.62 2.25 9.33
CA ASP A 135 11.27 3.67 9.21
C ASP A 135 11.83 4.37 7.95
N ASN A 136 12.80 3.73 7.27
CA ASN A 136 13.49 4.32 6.11
C ASN A 136 12.71 4.17 4.79
N ILE A 137 11.51 3.59 4.82
CA ILE A 137 10.67 3.44 3.62
C ILE A 137 10.08 4.78 3.18
N LYS A 138 10.03 4.99 1.86
CA LYS A 138 9.37 6.16 1.29
C LYS A 138 7.92 5.83 0.98
N ILE A 139 7.01 6.44 1.72
CA ILE A 139 5.57 6.36 1.50
C ILE A 139 5.10 7.71 0.95
N ASN A 140 4.51 7.71 -0.25
CA ASN A 140 3.73 8.83 -0.74
C ASN A 140 2.24 8.49 -0.63
N SER A 141 1.40 9.51 -0.53
CA SER A 141 -0.05 9.32 -0.55
C SER A 141 -0.72 10.22 -1.58
N PHE A 142 -1.73 9.70 -2.25
CA PHE A 142 -2.59 10.46 -3.15
C PHE A 142 -4.01 10.45 -2.56
N GLU A 143 -4.61 11.63 -2.40
CA GLU A 143 -5.99 11.76 -1.92
C GLU A 143 -6.91 12.20 -3.05
N GLY A 144 -8.13 11.68 -3.06
CA GLY A 144 -9.13 12.05 -4.05
C GLY A 144 -10.54 11.81 -3.55
N THR A 145 -11.50 12.15 -4.41
CA THR A 145 -12.90 11.72 -4.26
C THR A 145 -13.38 11.16 -5.58
N ASN A 146 -14.51 10.45 -5.57
CA ASN A 146 -15.15 9.99 -6.80
C ASN A 146 -15.68 11.11 -7.71
N GLU A 147 -15.60 12.37 -7.28
CA GLU A 147 -16.02 13.54 -8.05
C GLU A 147 -14.82 14.40 -8.49
N THR A 148 -13.59 14.10 -8.06
CA THR A 148 -12.40 14.93 -8.33
C THR A 148 -11.34 14.15 -9.12
N PRO A 149 -10.87 14.65 -10.28
CA PRO A 149 -9.64 14.16 -10.92
C PRO A 149 -8.42 14.39 -10.01
N ILE A 150 -7.43 13.48 -9.98
CA ILE A 150 -6.23 13.58 -9.12
C ILE A 150 -5.28 14.76 -9.47
N GLU A 151 -5.61 15.61 -10.44
CA GLU A 151 -4.69 16.59 -11.02
C GLU A 151 -4.26 17.78 -10.13
N ASP A 152 -4.56 17.81 -8.82
CA ASP A 152 -4.21 18.94 -7.93
C ASP A 152 -3.22 18.63 -6.78
N LEU A 153 -2.52 17.49 -6.78
CA LEU A 153 -1.53 17.16 -5.75
C LEU A 153 -0.07 17.02 -6.24
N VAL A 154 0.29 17.72 -7.32
CA VAL A 154 1.70 17.91 -7.69
C VAL A 154 2.23 19.22 -7.09
N GLY A 155 2.77 19.11 -5.86
CA GLY A 155 3.93 19.87 -5.42
C GLY A 155 3.69 21.18 -4.65
N THR A 156 3.66 21.10 -3.32
CA THR A 156 4.42 22.07 -2.52
C THR A 156 5.88 21.61 -2.45
N MET A 157 6.60 21.73 -3.56
CA MET A 157 8.05 21.92 -3.48
C MET A 157 8.27 23.41 -3.33
N ASN A 158 8.70 23.81 -2.14
CA ASN A 158 9.25 25.14 -1.89
C ASN A 158 10.33 25.43 -2.95
N ILE A 159 10.19 26.55 -3.65
CA ILE A 159 11.29 27.27 -4.30
C ILE A 159 11.81 28.28 -3.29
#